data_AF-A0A0P7I2P1-F1
#
_entry.id   AF-A0A0P7I2P1-F1
#
_cell.length_a   1.000
_cell.length_b   1.000
_cell.length_c   1.000
_cell.angle_alpha   90.00
_cell.angle_beta   90.00
_cell.angle_gamma   90.00
#
_symmetry.space_group_name_H-M   'P 1'
#
loop_
_entity.id
_entity.type
_entity.pdbx_description
1 polymer ?
#
loop_
_entity_poly.entity_id
_entity_poly.type
_entity_poly.pdbx_seq_one_letter_code
_entity_poly.pdbx_strand_id
1 'polypeptide(L)'
;MKDDPYHRRKAKRSLLARTMSRLAIAAGVIASFAFPVLAQGGTGPIPENAHPQSYGEGWECDRGYRRDADACLAIILPENAYATNRTTGNGWECLHGYQEASDATCRKVFVPNEGYLDPSGKSWSCNRGYRKVGDLCLKVVLPPNAYLADNLYGPVWLCDRGYEIKDGTCVAIAVPENAFLNGSGYGQPWTCERGFFESNGLCKAVVVPENAFFDDASYGPGWKCNRGYAEAGDSCKEIKLPENAHLDRSGNRWECHRNFQRSQGRCVLSY
;
A
#
# COMPACT_ATOMS: atom_id res chain seq x y z
N MET A 1 -1.32 -53.24 -15.78
CA MET A 1 -2.31 -54.33 -15.90
C MET A 1 -3.53 -53.88 -15.13
N LYS A 2 -4.68 -53.51 -15.67
CA LYS A 2 -5.26 -53.41 -17.03
C LYS A 2 -6.39 -52.38 -16.87
N ASP A 3 -6.38 -51.27 -17.60
CA ASP A 3 -7.08 -51.02 -18.88
C ASP A 3 -8.41 -50.26 -18.68
N ASP A 4 -8.38 -48.99 -19.06
CA ASP A 4 -9.51 -48.14 -19.46
C ASP A 4 -9.82 -48.40 -20.95
N PRO A 5 -11.09 -48.46 -21.38
CA PRO A 5 -11.37 -47.85 -22.67
C PRO A 5 -12.81 -47.29 -22.81
N TYR A 6 -12.96 -45.96 -22.84
CA TYR A 6 -14.07 -45.34 -23.60
C TYR A 6 -13.64 -44.09 -24.38
N HIS A 7 -12.74 -44.28 -25.35
CA HIS A 7 -12.65 -43.44 -26.53
C HIS A 7 -12.90 -44.30 -27.77
N ARG A 8 -13.76 -43.81 -28.69
CA ARG A 8 -13.61 -43.79 -30.17
C ARG A 8 -14.93 -44.03 -30.93
N ARG A 9 -15.23 -43.09 -31.85
CA ARG A 9 -16.08 -43.13 -33.07
C ARG A 9 -16.98 -41.87 -33.06
N LYS A 10 -16.89 -40.90 -33.96
CA LYS A 10 -16.63 -40.93 -35.41
C LYS A 10 -15.91 -39.66 -35.86
N ALA A 11 -14.86 -39.85 -36.65
CA ALA A 11 -14.31 -38.83 -37.52
C ALA A 11 -14.93 -38.96 -38.93
N LYS A 12 -14.90 -37.84 -39.67
CA LYS A 12 -14.97 -37.69 -41.14
C LYS A 12 -16.36 -37.75 -41.80
N ARG A 13 -16.87 -36.56 -42.14
CA ARG A 13 -17.63 -36.13 -43.35
C ARG A 13 -17.68 -34.59 -43.21
N SER A 14 -17.30 -33.72 -44.14
CA SER A 14 -16.86 -33.78 -45.53
C SER A 14 -16.15 -32.46 -45.84
N LEU A 15 -14.87 -32.53 -46.23
CA LEU A 15 -14.21 -31.51 -47.02
C LEU A 15 -14.76 -31.65 -48.45
N LEU A 16 -15.30 -30.58 -49.04
CA LEU A 16 -15.34 -30.26 -50.48
C LEU A 16 -16.43 -29.21 -50.75
N ALA A 17 -16.04 -27.93 -50.69
CA ALA A 17 -16.59 -26.90 -51.57
C ALA A 17 -15.44 -25.94 -51.88
N ARG A 18 -14.67 -26.37 -52.89
CA ARG A 18 -13.60 -25.63 -53.55
C ARG A 18 -14.15 -24.35 -54.19
N THR A 19 -13.53 -23.23 -53.82
CA THR A 19 -12.90 -22.25 -54.72
C THR A 19 -13.43 -22.16 -56.16
N MET A 20 -14.10 -21.05 -56.49
CA MET A 20 -14.04 -20.20 -57.70
C MET A 20 -14.87 -18.94 -57.32
N SER A 21 -14.46 -17.69 -57.46
CA SER A 21 -13.76 -17.05 -58.57
C SER A 21 -13.11 -15.74 -58.07
N ARG A 22 -11.86 -15.49 -58.45
CA ARG A 22 -11.21 -14.17 -58.38
C ARG A 22 -11.48 -13.43 -59.70
N LEU A 23 -11.61 -12.11 -59.59
CA LEU A 23 -11.64 -11.07 -60.64
C LEU A 23 -12.97 -10.89 -61.39
N ALA A 24 -13.75 -9.88 -61.00
CA ALA A 24 -13.81 -8.62 -61.75
C ALA A 24 -14.65 -7.56 -61.01
N ILE A 25 -14.19 -6.31 -61.11
CA ILE A 25 -14.87 -5.03 -60.86
C ILE A 25 -14.82 -4.51 -59.41
N ALA A 26 -13.80 -3.68 -59.18
CA ALA A 26 -13.79 -2.64 -58.18
C ALA A 26 -14.96 -1.66 -58.36
N ALA A 27 -15.38 -1.05 -57.25
CA ALA A 27 -16.40 0.00 -57.06
C ALA A 27 -17.72 -0.51 -56.45
N GLY A 28 -17.74 -0.56 -55.13
CA GLY A 28 -18.92 -0.86 -54.32
C GLY A 28 -18.71 -0.42 -52.88
N VAL A 29 -18.45 0.87 -52.73
CA VAL A 29 -18.54 1.73 -51.54
C VAL A 29 -18.93 1.03 -50.23
N ILE A 30 -18.01 1.15 -49.27
CA ILE A 30 -18.15 1.05 -47.82
C ILE A 30 -19.55 1.54 -47.36
N ALA A 31 -20.44 0.62 -46.99
CA ALA A 31 -21.74 0.95 -46.40
C ALA A 31 -22.04 0.05 -45.20
N SER A 32 -21.11 -0.01 -44.24
CA SER A 32 -21.34 -0.74 -42.98
C SER A 32 -20.73 -0.06 -41.74
N PHE A 33 -20.32 1.22 -41.84
CA PHE A 33 -19.90 2.01 -40.69
C PHE A 33 -20.53 3.40 -40.75
N ALA A 34 -21.82 3.47 -40.42
CA ALA A 34 -22.47 4.65 -39.84
C ALA A 34 -23.95 4.31 -39.66
N PHE A 35 -24.30 3.55 -38.62
CA PHE A 35 -25.50 3.96 -37.92
C PHE A 35 -25.11 5.29 -37.27
N PRO A 36 -25.68 6.43 -37.67
CA PRO A 36 -25.49 7.63 -36.90
C PRO A 36 -26.01 7.32 -35.51
N VAL A 37 -25.12 7.27 -34.53
CA VAL A 37 -25.52 7.57 -33.16
C VAL A 37 -25.92 9.03 -33.23
N LEU A 38 -27.21 9.27 -33.51
CA LEU A 38 -27.78 10.58 -33.33
C LEU A 38 -27.70 10.85 -31.84
N ALA A 39 -26.69 11.62 -31.43
CA ALA A 39 -26.79 12.41 -30.22
C ALA A 39 -27.97 13.37 -30.46
N GLN A 40 -29.18 12.95 -30.10
CA GLN A 40 -30.33 13.84 -30.07
C GLN A 40 -30.14 14.77 -28.87
N GLY A 41 -29.44 15.88 -29.12
CA GLY A 41 -29.12 16.85 -28.09
C GLY A 41 -29.18 18.25 -28.65
N GLY A 42 -30.34 18.88 -28.55
CA GLY A 42 -30.39 20.32 -28.30
C GLY A 42 -30.86 21.26 -29.41
N THR A 43 -31.08 20.80 -30.65
CA THR A 43 -31.46 21.70 -31.77
C THR A 43 -32.98 21.88 -31.96
N GLY A 44 -33.81 21.33 -31.07
CA GLY A 44 -35.25 21.56 -31.05
C GLY A 44 -35.64 22.88 -30.37
N PRO A 45 -36.91 23.32 -30.48
CA PRO A 45 -37.40 24.47 -29.72
C PRO A 45 -37.15 24.25 -28.22
N ILE A 46 -36.75 25.31 -27.51
CA ILE A 46 -36.51 25.25 -26.07
C ILE A 46 -37.85 24.92 -25.39
N PRO A 47 -37.95 23.81 -24.63
CA PRO A 47 -39.19 23.41 -23.96
C PRO A 47 -39.49 24.32 -22.76
N GLU A 48 -40.70 24.18 -22.19
CA GLU A 48 -41.08 24.90 -20.98
C GLU A 48 -40.16 24.52 -19.80
N ASN A 49 -39.82 25.49 -18.94
CA ASN A 49 -38.91 25.34 -17.80
C ASN A 49 -37.47 24.97 -18.20
N ALA A 50 -36.99 25.52 -19.32
CA ALA A 50 -35.63 25.39 -19.81
C ALA A 50 -35.10 26.74 -20.35
N HIS A 51 -33.78 26.88 -20.34
CA HIS A 51 -33.07 28.03 -20.91
C HIS A 51 -31.90 27.56 -21.79
N PRO A 52 -31.42 28.39 -22.73
CA PRO A 52 -30.30 28.01 -23.60
C PRO A 52 -29.02 27.81 -22.80
N GLN A 53 -28.22 26.80 -23.17
CA GLN A 53 -26.95 26.54 -22.49
C GLN A 53 -25.96 27.69 -22.71
N SER A 54 -25.09 27.93 -21.72
CA SER A 54 -24.08 28.99 -21.81
C SER A 54 -22.94 28.69 -22.80
N TYR A 55 -22.77 27.43 -23.20
CA TYR A 55 -21.78 26.99 -24.16
C TYR A 55 -22.26 25.75 -24.91
N GLY A 56 -22.04 25.72 -26.23
CA GLY A 56 -22.54 24.66 -27.11
C GLY A 56 -23.95 24.91 -27.64
N GLU A 57 -24.45 23.99 -28.46
CA GLU A 57 -25.83 23.99 -28.96
C GLU A 57 -26.70 23.19 -27.99
N GLY A 58 -27.82 23.77 -27.53
CA GLY A 58 -28.77 23.07 -26.65
C GLY A 58 -29.43 23.94 -25.60
N TRP A 59 -30.20 23.27 -24.74
CA TRP A 59 -30.89 23.84 -23.59
C TRP A 59 -30.60 23.01 -22.33
N GLU A 60 -30.71 23.66 -21.18
CA GLU A 60 -30.72 23.01 -19.88
C GLU A 60 -31.97 23.39 -19.10
N CYS A 61 -32.45 22.48 -18.25
CA CYS A 61 -33.63 22.74 -17.44
C CYS A 61 -33.37 23.85 -16.42
N ASP A 62 -34.40 24.62 -16.14
CA ASP A 62 -34.37 25.61 -15.07
C ASP A 62 -34.22 24.92 -13.70
N ARG A 63 -33.75 25.68 -12.70
CA ARG A 63 -33.60 25.17 -11.33
C ARG A 63 -34.93 24.66 -10.80
N GLY A 64 -34.93 23.45 -10.24
CA GLY A 64 -36.15 22.76 -9.80
C GLY A 64 -36.75 21.83 -10.84
N TYR A 65 -36.17 21.75 -12.04
CA TYR A 65 -36.58 20.86 -13.11
C TYR A 65 -35.42 19.94 -13.53
N ARG A 66 -35.75 18.71 -13.90
CA ARG A 66 -34.81 17.71 -14.41
C ARG A 66 -35.14 17.36 -15.85
N ARG A 67 -34.12 17.00 -16.62
CA ARG A 67 -34.33 16.55 -18.00
C ARG A 67 -34.98 15.17 -18.03
N ASP A 68 -36.02 15.03 -18.84
CA ASP A 68 -36.70 13.78 -19.14
C ASP A 68 -36.97 13.76 -20.65
N ALA A 69 -36.14 13.04 -21.40
CA ALA A 69 -36.09 13.09 -22.86
C ALA A 69 -35.99 14.54 -23.40
N ASP A 70 -37.07 15.02 -24.04
CA ASP A 70 -37.18 16.34 -24.68
C ASP A 70 -37.99 17.35 -23.84
N ALA A 71 -38.20 17.07 -22.55
CA ALA A 71 -38.93 17.92 -21.62
C ALA A 71 -38.16 18.18 -20.32
N CYS A 72 -38.54 19.24 -19.62
CA CYS A 72 -38.12 19.54 -18.26
C CYS A 72 -39.27 19.26 -17.30
N LEU A 73 -39.13 18.19 -16.52
CA LEU A 73 -40.12 17.81 -15.52
C LEU A 73 -39.74 18.36 -14.15
N ALA A 74 -40.72 18.80 -13.38
CA ALA A 74 -40.50 19.26 -12.01
C ALA A 74 -39.87 18.15 -11.16
N ILE A 75 -38.85 18.51 -10.37
CA ILE A 75 -38.22 17.59 -9.43
C ILE A 75 -39.20 17.35 -8.27
N ILE A 76 -39.78 16.15 -8.22
CA ILE A 76 -40.60 15.71 -7.09
C ILE A 76 -39.64 15.22 -6.00
N LEU A 77 -39.63 15.92 -4.86
CA LEU A 77 -38.76 15.58 -3.74
C LEU A 77 -39.44 14.54 -2.85
N PRO A 78 -38.92 13.29 -2.76
CA PRO A 78 -39.47 12.31 -1.85
C PRO A 78 -39.19 12.70 -0.38
N GLU A 79 -39.90 12.07 0.55
CA GLU A 79 -39.62 12.23 1.98
C GLU A 79 -38.17 11.85 2.28
N ASN A 80 -37.51 12.59 3.16
CA ASN A 80 -36.09 12.41 3.53
C ASN A 80 -35.07 12.63 2.39
N ALA A 81 -35.38 13.52 1.44
CA ALA A 81 -34.45 13.97 0.41
C ALA A 81 -34.26 15.49 0.41
N TYR A 82 -33.20 15.96 -0.25
CA TYR A 82 -32.96 17.37 -0.56
C TYR A 82 -32.63 17.57 -2.04
N ALA A 83 -33.01 18.73 -2.60
CA ALA A 83 -32.71 19.07 -3.98
C ALA A 83 -31.21 19.35 -4.17
N THR A 84 -30.59 18.81 -5.21
CA THR A 84 -29.16 19.01 -5.50
C THR A 84 -28.89 20.15 -6.48
N ASN A 85 -29.93 20.80 -6.99
CA ASN A 85 -29.87 21.76 -8.10
C ASN A 85 -29.17 21.20 -9.36
N ARG A 86 -29.07 19.87 -9.49
CA ARG A 86 -28.60 19.20 -10.70
C ARG A 86 -29.78 19.01 -11.63
N THR A 87 -29.60 19.40 -12.89
CA THR A 87 -30.60 19.23 -13.97
C THR A 87 -30.52 17.85 -14.63
N THR A 88 -29.47 17.08 -14.29
CA THR A 88 -29.24 15.70 -14.71
C THR A 88 -29.48 14.71 -13.56
N GLY A 89 -29.93 13.50 -13.90
CA GLY A 89 -30.32 12.47 -12.93
C GLY A 89 -31.63 12.81 -12.21
N ASN A 90 -31.78 12.34 -10.98
CA ASN A 90 -33.01 12.51 -10.19
C ASN A 90 -33.21 13.96 -9.69
N GLY A 91 -32.16 14.79 -9.67
CA GLY A 91 -32.23 16.18 -9.20
C GLY A 91 -32.35 16.32 -7.67
N TRP A 92 -32.33 15.21 -6.94
CA TRP A 92 -32.34 15.14 -5.48
C TRP A 92 -31.38 14.07 -4.98
N GLU A 93 -30.99 14.17 -3.71
CA GLU A 93 -30.23 13.16 -2.98
C GLU A 93 -30.88 12.93 -1.61
N CYS A 94 -30.74 11.72 -1.08
CA CYS A 94 -31.25 11.41 0.26
C CYS A 94 -30.50 12.18 1.35
N LEU A 95 -31.22 12.55 2.41
CA LEU A 95 -30.64 13.12 3.62
C LEU A 95 -29.65 12.12 4.25
N HIS A 96 -28.71 12.64 5.04
CA HIS A 96 -27.76 11.81 5.78
C HIS A 96 -28.50 10.79 6.66
N GLY A 97 -28.13 9.51 6.56
CA GLY A 97 -28.82 8.40 7.23
C GLY A 97 -29.96 7.78 6.43
N TYR A 98 -30.14 8.20 5.17
CA TYR A 98 -31.07 7.61 4.23
C TYR A 98 -30.38 7.20 2.94
N GLN A 99 -30.85 6.12 2.33
CA GLN A 99 -30.36 5.58 1.08
C GLN A 99 -31.49 5.47 0.07
N GLU A 100 -31.17 5.75 -1.20
CA GLU A 100 -32.10 5.63 -2.30
C GLU A 100 -32.53 4.17 -2.49
N ALA A 101 -33.84 3.95 -2.54
CA ALA A 101 -34.47 2.68 -2.86
C ALA A 101 -34.94 2.66 -4.32
N SER A 102 -35.23 1.46 -4.84
CA SER A 102 -35.58 1.23 -6.25
C SER A 102 -36.85 1.94 -6.74
N ASP A 103 -37.67 2.43 -5.81
CA ASP A 103 -38.93 3.15 -6.03
C ASP A 103 -38.75 4.68 -5.99
N ALA A 104 -37.52 5.18 -6.14
CA ALA A 104 -37.20 6.61 -6.06
C ALA A 104 -37.59 7.23 -4.70
N THR A 105 -37.52 6.45 -3.62
CA THR A 105 -37.72 6.91 -2.23
C THR A 105 -36.42 6.84 -1.43
N CYS A 106 -36.37 7.59 -0.32
CA CYS A 106 -35.25 7.54 0.62
C CYS A 106 -35.62 6.72 1.85
N ARG A 107 -34.97 5.56 2.00
CA ARG A 107 -35.19 4.66 3.14
C ARG A 107 -34.09 4.83 4.17
N LYS A 108 -34.47 4.84 5.44
CA LYS A 108 -33.51 5.00 6.55
C LYS A 108 -32.52 3.85 6.56
N VAL A 109 -31.24 4.17 6.68
CA VAL A 109 -30.17 3.18 6.86
C VAL A 109 -30.37 2.50 8.21
N PHE A 110 -30.49 1.18 8.21
CA PHE A 110 -30.52 0.40 9.44
C PHE A 110 -29.11 0.36 10.06
N VAL A 111 -28.99 0.88 11.27
CA VAL A 111 -27.76 0.82 12.08
C VAL A 111 -28.03 -0.11 13.25
N PRO A 112 -27.32 -1.25 13.36
CA PRO A 112 -27.52 -2.19 14.47
C PRO A 112 -27.00 -1.61 15.79
N ASN A 113 -27.34 -2.28 16.90
CA ASN A 113 -26.70 -2.01 18.19
C ASN A 113 -25.18 -2.10 18.07
N GLU A 114 -24.46 -1.19 18.75
CA GLU A 114 -22.99 -1.07 18.67
C GLU A 114 -22.45 -0.68 17.29
N GLY A 115 -23.33 -0.23 16.39
CA GLY A 115 -22.98 0.39 15.13
C GLY A 115 -23.13 1.91 15.18
N TYR A 116 -22.49 2.58 14.23
CA TYR A 116 -22.67 4.00 13.95
C TYR A 116 -22.74 4.22 12.43
N LEU A 117 -23.39 5.30 12.05
CA LEU A 117 -23.55 5.68 10.65
C LEU A 117 -22.23 6.27 10.12
N ASP A 118 -21.78 5.81 8.96
CA ASP A 118 -20.55 6.31 8.35
C ASP A 118 -20.69 7.80 7.96
N PRO A 119 -19.56 8.51 7.76
CA PRO A 119 -19.60 9.91 7.34
C PRO A 119 -20.43 10.16 6.07
N SER A 120 -20.48 9.18 5.15
CA SER A 120 -21.29 9.24 3.92
C SER A 120 -22.80 9.26 4.19
N GLY A 121 -23.24 8.77 5.34
CA GLY A 121 -24.65 8.60 5.68
C GLY A 121 -25.37 7.47 4.94
N LYS A 122 -24.66 6.72 4.10
CA LYS A 122 -25.21 5.66 3.21
C LYS A 122 -24.87 4.25 3.69
N SER A 123 -23.98 4.13 4.66
CA SER A 123 -23.49 2.86 5.22
C SER A 123 -23.21 3.03 6.70
N TRP A 124 -22.91 1.92 7.38
CA TRP A 124 -22.60 1.90 8.81
C TRP A 124 -21.36 1.06 9.09
N SER A 125 -20.70 1.43 10.18
CA SER A 125 -19.53 0.74 10.74
C SER A 125 -19.79 0.37 12.21
N CYS A 126 -19.03 -0.59 12.72
CA CYS A 126 -19.11 -0.95 14.13
C CYS A 126 -18.31 0.01 15.00
N ASN A 127 -18.82 0.29 16.20
CA ASN A 127 -18.08 0.99 17.24
C ASN A 127 -16.75 0.29 17.53
N ARG A 128 -15.79 1.05 18.06
CA ARG A 128 -14.50 0.50 18.49
C ARG A 128 -14.72 -0.68 19.44
N GLY A 129 -14.02 -1.78 19.18
CA GLY A 129 -14.17 -3.02 19.96
C GLY A 129 -15.25 -3.96 19.47
N TYR A 130 -15.90 -3.64 18.34
CA TYR A 130 -16.86 -4.50 17.67
C TYR A 130 -16.45 -4.75 16.22
N ARG A 131 -16.82 -5.92 15.70
CA ARG A 131 -16.59 -6.30 14.31
C ARG A 131 -17.91 -6.63 13.62
N LYS A 132 -17.98 -6.33 12.33
CA LYS A 132 -19.14 -6.61 11.50
C LYS A 132 -19.24 -8.12 11.22
N VAL A 133 -20.37 -8.71 11.58
CA VAL A 133 -20.71 -10.11 11.27
C VAL A 133 -22.14 -10.13 10.77
N GLY A 134 -22.30 -10.22 9.44
CA GLY A 134 -23.59 -9.98 8.78
C GLY A 134 -24.08 -8.55 9.04
N ASP A 135 -25.33 -8.45 9.51
CA ASP A 135 -25.98 -7.17 9.84
C ASP A 135 -25.86 -6.77 11.32
N LEU A 136 -24.88 -7.35 12.03
CA LEU A 136 -24.66 -7.11 13.45
C LEU A 136 -23.23 -6.67 13.73
N CYS A 137 -23.08 -5.95 14.84
CA CYS A 137 -21.79 -5.66 15.47
C CYS A 137 -21.58 -6.60 16.65
N LEU A 138 -20.62 -7.52 16.52
CA LEU A 138 -20.26 -8.45 17.59
C LEU A 138 -19.00 -7.98 18.29
N LYS A 139 -19.02 -8.04 19.63
CA LYS A 139 -17.87 -7.63 20.46
C LYS A 139 -16.65 -8.47 20.11
N VAL A 140 -15.52 -7.80 19.96
CA VAL A 140 -14.23 -8.43 19.76
C VAL A 140 -13.77 -9.00 21.10
N VAL A 141 -13.50 -10.30 21.11
CA VAL A 141 -12.88 -10.96 22.26
C VAL A 141 -11.36 -10.88 22.07
N LEU A 142 -10.70 -10.20 23.00
CA LEU A 142 -9.24 -10.08 22.99
C LEU A 142 -8.62 -11.30 23.69
N PRO A 143 -7.60 -11.93 23.09
CA PRO A 143 -6.78 -12.87 23.84
C PRO A 143 -5.98 -12.13 24.94
N PRO A 144 -5.39 -12.86 25.92
CA PRO A 144 -4.47 -12.26 26.88
C PRO A 144 -3.32 -11.54 26.17
N ASN A 145 -2.85 -10.43 26.75
CA ASN A 145 -1.76 -9.59 26.22
C ASN A 145 -2.05 -8.99 24.83
N ALA A 146 -3.30 -8.64 24.55
CA ALA A 146 -3.73 -7.99 23.33
C ALA A 146 -4.55 -6.73 23.60
N TYR A 147 -4.49 -5.79 22.66
CA TYR A 147 -5.26 -4.55 22.68
C TYR A 147 -5.92 -4.30 21.33
N LEU A 148 -7.00 -3.50 21.33
CA LEU A 148 -7.68 -3.12 20.10
C LEU A 148 -6.78 -2.22 19.25
N ALA A 149 -6.65 -2.54 17.97
CA ALA A 149 -5.90 -1.72 17.05
C ALA A 149 -6.65 -0.39 16.77
N ASP A 150 -5.89 0.64 16.38
CA ASP A 150 -6.44 1.95 15.96
C ASP A 150 -6.56 2.07 14.43
N ASN A 151 -6.20 1.03 13.67
CA ASN A 151 -6.22 1.09 12.21
C ASN A 151 -7.55 0.62 11.62
N LEU A 152 -7.96 1.27 10.53
CA LEU A 152 -9.19 0.95 9.79
C LEU A 152 -9.00 -0.20 8.78
N TYR A 153 -7.75 -0.46 8.37
CA TYR A 153 -7.42 -1.37 7.27
C TYR A 153 -6.51 -2.54 7.68
N GLY A 154 -6.37 -2.81 8.97
CA GLY A 154 -5.50 -3.86 9.49
C GLY A 154 -6.23 -4.81 10.44
N PRO A 155 -5.47 -5.61 11.21
CA PRO A 155 -6.06 -6.51 12.19
C PRO A 155 -6.79 -5.71 13.27
N VAL A 156 -7.92 -6.25 13.73
CA VAL A 156 -8.80 -5.60 14.72
C VAL A 156 -8.13 -5.44 16.10
N TRP A 157 -7.12 -6.24 16.37
CA TRP A 157 -6.33 -6.20 17.59
C TRP A 157 -4.86 -6.50 17.28
N LEU A 158 -3.99 -6.06 18.18
CA LEU A 158 -2.55 -6.28 18.17
C LEU A 158 -2.10 -6.80 19.54
N CYS A 159 -0.91 -7.39 19.59
CA CYS A 159 -0.32 -7.82 20.85
C CYS A 159 0.33 -6.66 21.59
N ASP A 160 0.23 -6.69 22.92
CA ASP A 160 0.95 -5.76 23.79
C ASP A 160 2.45 -5.83 23.53
N ARG A 161 3.17 -4.74 23.83
CA ARG A 161 4.63 -4.70 23.66
C ARG A 161 5.28 -5.87 24.41
N GLY A 162 6.15 -6.60 23.72
CA GLY A 162 6.80 -7.81 24.26
C GLY A 162 6.05 -9.10 23.96
N TYR A 163 4.97 -9.05 23.18
CA TYR A 163 4.23 -10.20 22.71
C TYR A 163 4.12 -10.18 21.18
N GLU A 164 4.09 -11.36 20.58
CA GLU A 164 3.91 -11.57 19.14
C GLU A 164 2.73 -12.51 18.85
N ILE A 165 2.12 -12.33 17.67
CA ILE A 165 1.00 -13.17 17.25
C ILE A 165 1.50 -14.56 16.87
N LYS A 166 1.04 -15.58 17.59
CA LYS A 166 1.19 -17.00 17.23
C LYS A 166 -0.14 -17.72 17.38
N ASP A 167 -0.58 -18.36 16.30
CA ASP A 167 -1.83 -19.13 16.25
C ASP A 167 -3.07 -18.39 16.79
N GLY A 168 -3.18 -17.09 16.46
CA GLY A 168 -4.30 -16.24 16.90
C GLY A 168 -4.26 -15.81 18.36
N THR A 169 -3.14 -16.01 19.06
CA THR A 169 -2.90 -15.59 20.44
C THR A 169 -1.64 -14.75 20.55
N CYS A 170 -1.49 -14.01 21.64
CA CYS A 170 -0.28 -13.25 21.93
C CYS A 170 0.64 -14.05 22.85
N VAL A 171 1.80 -14.42 22.32
CA VAL A 171 2.82 -15.19 23.02
C VAL A 171 4.00 -14.27 23.34
N ALA A 172 4.55 -14.38 24.55
CA ALA A 172 5.68 -13.56 24.97
C ALA A 172 6.88 -13.79 24.05
N ILE A 173 7.52 -12.69 23.66
CA ILE A 173 8.73 -12.70 22.86
C ILE A 173 9.87 -13.17 23.76
N ALA A 174 10.57 -14.22 23.33
CA ALA A 174 11.77 -14.68 24.01
C ALA A 174 12.91 -13.68 23.76
N VAL A 175 13.27 -12.93 24.79
CA VAL A 175 14.42 -12.02 24.78
C VAL A 175 15.60 -12.77 25.38
N PRO A 176 16.70 -12.97 24.63
CA PRO A 176 17.88 -13.64 25.16
C PRO A 176 18.60 -12.78 26.22
N GLU A 177 19.52 -13.39 26.96
CA GLU A 177 20.39 -12.67 27.89
C GLU A 177 21.21 -11.60 27.15
N ASN A 178 21.45 -10.46 27.80
CA ASN A 178 22.14 -9.29 27.22
C ASN A 178 21.41 -8.70 26.01
N ALA A 179 20.07 -8.77 26.00
CA ALA A 179 19.22 -8.15 25.00
C ALA A 179 18.03 -7.43 25.64
N PHE A 180 17.46 -6.47 24.91
CA PHE A 180 16.27 -5.76 25.31
C PHE A 180 15.26 -5.68 24.17
N LEU A 181 13.96 -5.61 24.50
CA LEU A 181 12.91 -5.38 23.52
C LEU A 181 13.09 -4.03 22.84
N ASN A 182 13.28 -4.04 21.52
CA ASN A 182 13.40 -2.82 20.75
C ASN A 182 12.00 -2.25 20.42
N GLY A 183 11.97 -1.10 19.77
CA GLY A 183 10.73 -0.43 19.36
C GLY A 183 10.27 -0.80 17.95
N SER A 184 10.90 -1.79 17.29
CA SER A 184 10.59 -2.12 15.91
C SER A 184 9.28 -2.89 15.83
N GLY A 185 8.35 -2.40 15.00
CA GLY A 185 7.12 -3.12 14.66
C GLY A 185 7.33 -4.20 13.59
N TYR A 186 8.56 -4.37 13.10
CA TYR A 186 8.92 -5.32 12.05
C TYR A 186 10.33 -5.89 12.27
N GLY A 187 10.58 -7.07 11.73
CA GLY A 187 11.87 -7.74 11.86
C GLY A 187 12.11 -8.27 13.28
N GLN A 188 13.36 -8.26 13.71
CA GLN A 188 13.75 -8.78 15.01
C GLN A 188 13.25 -7.88 16.15
N PRO A 189 12.52 -8.41 17.14
CA PRO A 189 11.84 -7.61 18.16
C PRO A 189 12.73 -7.19 19.34
N TRP A 190 13.99 -7.61 19.36
CA TRP A 190 14.96 -7.28 20.40
C TRP A 190 16.30 -6.88 19.78
N THR A 191 17.06 -6.12 20.54
CA THR A 191 18.40 -5.66 20.18
C THR A 191 19.36 -6.04 21.30
N CYS A 192 20.59 -6.43 20.94
CA CYS A 192 21.61 -6.71 21.92
C CYS A 192 21.98 -5.45 22.71
N GLU A 193 22.29 -5.64 23.98
CA GLU A 193 22.87 -4.60 24.82
C GLU A 193 24.23 -4.15 24.27
N ARG A 194 24.63 -2.93 24.64
CA ARG A 194 25.93 -2.37 24.23
C ARG A 194 27.06 -3.30 24.71
N GLY A 195 27.96 -3.67 23.80
CA GLY A 195 29.02 -4.64 24.08
C GLY A 195 28.68 -6.07 23.66
N PHE A 196 27.50 -6.31 23.08
CA PHE A 196 27.09 -7.60 22.57
C PHE A 196 26.61 -7.50 21.10
N PHE A 197 26.79 -8.56 20.34
CA PHE A 197 26.32 -8.68 18.95
C PHE A 197 25.43 -9.91 18.77
N GLU A 198 24.52 -9.85 17.80
CA GLU A 198 23.59 -10.94 17.49
C GLU A 198 24.34 -12.10 16.83
N SER A 199 24.13 -13.31 17.33
CA SER A 199 24.66 -14.53 16.77
C SER A 199 23.76 -15.72 17.08
N ASN A 200 23.06 -16.23 16.06
CA ASN A 200 22.13 -17.36 16.15
C ASN A 200 20.99 -17.13 17.16
N GLY A 201 20.41 -15.93 17.18
CA GLY A 201 19.30 -15.60 18.07
C GLY A 201 19.70 -15.39 19.54
N LEU A 202 20.99 -15.21 19.81
CA LEU A 202 21.56 -14.88 21.12
C LEU A 202 22.45 -13.65 21.01
N CYS A 203 22.67 -12.97 22.13
CA CYS A 203 23.63 -11.87 22.22
C CYS A 203 24.95 -12.37 22.81
N LYS A 204 26.02 -12.32 22.00
CA LYS A 204 27.37 -12.72 22.41
C LYS A 204 28.21 -11.48 22.68
N ALA A 205 29.02 -11.53 23.73
CA ALA A 205 29.91 -10.42 24.08
C ALA A 205 30.91 -10.16 22.95
N VAL A 206 31.11 -8.88 22.64
CA VAL A 206 32.17 -8.43 21.75
C VAL A 206 33.51 -8.64 22.46
N VAL A 207 34.37 -9.46 21.87
CA VAL A 207 35.73 -9.66 22.36
C VAL A 207 36.58 -8.49 21.86
N VAL A 208 36.94 -7.59 22.78
CA VAL A 208 37.83 -6.47 22.50
C VAL A 208 39.26 -6.94 22.70
N PRO A 209 40.10 -7.00 21.64
CA PRO A 209 41.49 -7.44 21.78
C PRO A 209 42.35 -6.42 22.55
N GLU A 210 43.55 -6.82 22.94
CA GLU A 210 44.52 -5.89 23.55
C GLU A 210 44.80 -4.72 22.59
N ASN A 211 44.97 -3.52 23.16
CA ASN A 211 45.16 -2.27 22.42
C ASN A 211 43.96 -1.88 21.53
N ALA A 212 42.75 -2.32 21.88
CA ALA A 212 41.51 -1.87 21.27
C ALA A 212 40.52 -1.34 22.32
N PHE A 213 39.46 -0.68 21.84
CA PHE A 213 38.30 -0.27 22.61
C PHE A 213 37.02 -0.64 21.87
N PHE A 214 35.94 -0.86 22.63
CA PHE A 214 34.62 -1.17 22.06
C PHE A 214 34.10 0.00 21.20
N ASP A 215 33.54 -0.33 20.04
CA ASP A 215 32.97 0.61 19.07
C ASP A 215 31.53 0.19 18.76
N ASP A 216 30.57 1.10 18.93
CA ASP A 216 29.13 0.83 18.74
C ASP A 216 28.65 1.05 17.30
N ALA A 217 29.58 1.14 16.34
CA ALA A 217 29.23 1.23 14.95
C ALA A 217 28.43 -0.01 14.51
N SER A 218 27.37 0.23 13.73
CA SER A 218 26.51 -0.83 13.18
C SER A 218 27.21 -1.71 12.13
N TYR A 219 28.47 -1.42 11.81
CA TYR A 219 29.30 -2.12 10.84
C TYR A 219 30.71 -2.30 11.41
N GLY A 220 31.39 -3.35 10.96
CA GLY A 220 32.74 -3.68 11.43
C GLY A 220 32.74 -4.67 12.60
N PRO A 221 33.90 -4.87 13.25
CA PRO A 221 34.10 -5.94 14.23
C PRO A 221 33.59 -5.63 15.65
N GLY A 222 32.97 -4.45 15.88
CA GLY A 222 32.48 -4.01 17.19
C GLY A 222 33.57 -3.42 18.10
N TRP A 223 34.77 -3.20 17.58
CA TRP A 223 35.88 -2.56 18.28
C TRP A 223 36.76 -1.78 17.31
N LYS A 224 37.56 -0.87 17.85
CA LYS A 224 38.57 -0.10 17.12
C LYS A 224 39.89 -0.12 17.87
N CYS A 225 41.00 -0.12 17.13
CA CYS A 225 42.32 -0.04 17.75
C CYS A 225 42.53 1.30 18.45
N ASN A 226 43.23 1.28 19.58
CA ASN A 226 43.75 2.47 20.22
C ASN A 226 44.69 3.22 19.26
N ARG A 227 44.79 4.54 19.43
CA ARG A 227 45.71 5.37 18.64
C ARG A 227 47.15 4.83 18.80
N GLY A 228 47.84 4.66 17.67
CA GLY A 228 49.16 4.02 17.60
C GLY A 228 49.13 2.55 17.19
N TYR A 229 47.95 1.94 17.05
CA TYR A 229 47.77 0.56 16.64
C TYR A 229 46.91 0.46 15.37
N ALA A 230 47.21 -0.50 14.51
CA ALA A 230 46.47 -0.79 13.28
C ALA A 230 45.84 -2.20 13.35
N GLU A 231 44.67 -2.34 12.72
CA GLU A 231 43.95 -3.60 12.61
C GLU A 231 44.76 -4.64 11.83
N ALA A 232 44.88 -5.84 12.39
CA ALA A 232 45.56 -6.97 11.77
C ALA A 232 44.80 -8.28 12.09
N GLY A 233 43.75 -8.55 11.32
CA GLY A 233 42.79 -9.62 11.63
C GLY A 233 42.06 -9.28 12.93
N ASP A 234 41.95 -10.24 13.84
CA ASP A 234 41.25 -10.07 15.12
C ASP A 234 42.13 -9.43 16.23
N SER A 235 43.08 -8.59 15.85
CA SER A 235 44.04 -7.97 16.79
C SER A 235 44.48 -6.57 16.36
N CYS A 236 45.00 -5.81 17.31
CA CYS A 236 45.59 -4.50 17.08
C CYS A 236 47.12 -4.58 17.22
N LYS A 237 47.84 -4.31 16.13
CA LYS A 237 49.31 -4.31 16.10
C LYS A 237 49.86 -2.91 16.13
N GLU A 238 50.91 -2.70 16.91
CA GLU A 238 51.58 -1.41 17.02
C GLU A 238 52.08 -0.93 15.64
N ILE A 239 51.81 0.34 15.35
CA ILE A 239 52.28 0.99 14.12
C ILE A 239 53.73 1.40 14.33
N LYS A 240 54.63 0.72 13.62
CA LYS A 240 56.03 1.15 13.51
C LYS A 240 56.11 2.34 12.57
N LEU A 241 56.31 3.53 13.13
CA LEU A 241 56.49 4.75 12.35
C LEU A 241 57.88 4.76 11.68
N PRO A 242 57.97 4.86 10.34
CA PRO A 242 59.24 5.13 9.70
C PRO A 242 59.71 6.57 10.01
N GLU A 243 60.98 6.84 9.76
CA GLU A 243 61.51 8.20 9.88
C GLU A 243 60.75 9.17 8.98
N ASN A 244 60.52 10.39 9.48
CA ASN A 244 59.74 11.43 8.80
C ASN A 244 58.25 11.08 8.58
N ALA A 245 57.66 10.28 9.46
CA ALA A 245 56.23 9.97 9.48
C ALA A 245 55.57 10.28 10.83
N HIS A 246 54.26 10.53 10.79
CA HIS A 246 53.42 10.75 11.95
C HIS A 246 52.12 9.96 11.80
N LEU A 247 51.45 9.68 12.92
CA LEU A 247 50.12 9.08 12.90
C LEU A 247 49.12 10.06 12.26
N ASP A 248 48.23 9.53 11.43
CA ASP A 248 47.18 10.30 10.78
C ASP A 248 46.12 10.78 11.79
N ARG A 249 45.07 11.43 11.28
CA ARG A 249 43.95 11.90 12.11
C ARG A 249 43.23 10.76 12.82
N SER A 250 43.05 9.62 12.17
CA SER A 250 42.42 8.45 12.80
C SER A 250 43.27 7.90 13.94
N GLY A 251 44.59 7.97 13.79
CA GLY A 251 45.54 7.39 14.73
C GLY A 251 45.80 5.90 14.51
N ASN A 252 45.13 5.29 13.54
CA ASN A 252 45.29 3.88 13.19
C ASN A 252 45.99 3.69 11.84
N ARG A 253 46.50 4.79 11.25
CA ARG A 253 47.39 4.80 10.08
C ARG A 253 48.46 5.87 10.28
N TRP A 254 49.39 5.95 9.34
CA TRP A 254 50.44 6.97 9.35
C TRP A 254 50.57 7.64 7.99
N GLU A 255 51.02 8.89 8.03
CA GLU A 255 51.28 9.74 6.88
C GLU A 255 52.68 10.35 6.99
N CYS A 256 53.29 10.63 5.84
CA CYS A 256 54.57 11.31 5.82
C CYS A 256 54.45 12.74 6.32
N HIS A 257 55.51 13.26 6.95
CA HIS A 257 55.63 14.68 7.25
C HIS A 257 55.50 15.50 5.97
N ARG A 258 55.16 16.79 6.12
CA ARG A 258 55.10 17.73 5.02
C ARG A 258 56.42 17.72 4.23
N ASN A 259 56.34 17.70 2.90
CA ASN A 259 57.45 17.60 1.93
C ASN A 259 58.09 16.20 1.79
N PHE A 260 57.55 15.16 2.43
CA PHE A 260 57.97 13.78 2.22
C PHE A 260 56.88 12.99 1.49
N GLN A 261 57.29 12.08 0.62
CA GLN A 261 56.41 11.17 -0.13
C GLN A 261 56.63 9.72 0.27
N ARG A 262 55.57 8.92 0.20
CA ARG A 262 55.60 7.51 0.57
C ARG A 262 56.24 6.67 -0.54
N SER A 263 57.33 5.99 -0.23
CA SER A 263 58.01 5.05 -1.14
C SER A 263 58.48 3.82 -0.38
N GLN A 264 58.08 2.62 -0.83
CA GLN A 264 58.44 1.32 -0.22
C GLN A 264 58.27 1.25 1.31
N GLY A 265 57.19 1.83 1.84
CA GLY A 265 56.92 1.84 3.29
C GLY A 265 57.76 2.82 4.10
N ARG A 266 58.46 3.76 3.44
CA ARG A 266 59.23 4.85 4.06
C ARG A 266 58.78 6.20 3.53
N CYS A 267 59.21 7.26 4.22
CA CYS A 267 59.02 8.64 3.78
C CYS A 267 60.34 9.19 3.23
N VAL A 268 60.36 9.51 1.94
CA VAL A 268 61.51 10.09 1.24
C VAL A 268 61.21 11.53 0.86
N LEU A 269 62.23 12.40 0.85
CA LEU A 269 62.05 13.81 0.50
C LEU A 269 61.49 13.93 -0.92
N SER A 270 60.44 14.74 -1.08
CA SER A 270 59.90 15.08 -2.40
C SER A 270 60.85 16.08 -3.07
N TYR A 271 61.47 15.68 -4.19
CA TYR A 271 62.13 16.61 -5.09
C TYR A 271 61.14 17.19 -6.11
#